data_AF-A0ABD0ZV13-F1
#
_entry.id   AF-A0ABD0ZV13-F1
#
_cell.length_a   1.000
_cell.length_b   1.000
_cell.length_c   1.000
_cell.angle_alpha   90.00
_cell.angle_beta   90.00
_cell.angle_gamma   90.00
#
_symmetry.space_group_name_H-M   'P 1'
#
loop_
_entity.id
_entity.type
_entity.pdbx_description
1 polymer ?
#
loop_
_entity_poly.entity_id
_entity_poly.type
_entity_poly.pdbx_seq_one_letter_code
_entity_poly.pdbx_strand_id
1 'polypeptide(L)'
;MLVKQWVKWLRSVAFSGELERCSLLRVDNASSNDLALRYLKKKLTSWGTTILGGEFPHVRCGAHILGPIVKDGLKEAHGSILRIRSAVMYVRSSPSRLKRFKECLEIQKVESKAGLCLDVETRWNSTFMMLQVTVSPKKGFDMLELEDDKYVAELTRICEAVPVRVIGVIVSALSDILQYFYDATVNISGSKYVIGNTYMKEIFEWGWMIVKMETLEDTHKKSMAEKMKSKFYKYWGNFDNTNLMIYVAAVLDPRYKMRWVKWMIEGTYPPYEAFGLIEKITYALNRLLAHYLSLQSEDPSGIFPKKKRCESRSKDKEKIHSLMDSMFDDA
;
A
#
# COMPACT_ATOMS: atom_id res chain seq x y z
N MET A 1 18.86 4.26 17.98
CA MET A 1 20.08 3.87 17.24
C MET A 1 19.94 4.03 15.72
N LEU A 2 18.80 3.62 15.13
CA LEU A 2 18.56 3.65 13.67
C LEU A 2 18.58 5.04 13.02
N VAL A 3 17.97 6.08 13.62
CA VAL A 3 17.95 7.44 13.05
C VAL A 3 19.36 8.02 12.86
N LYS A 4 20.27 7.80 13.81
CA LYS A 4 21.67 8.26 13.70
C LYS A 4 22.41 7.56 12.55
N GLN A 5 22.09 6.30 12.27
CA GLN A 5 22.67 5.56 11.14
C GLN A 5 22.13 6.05 9.81
N TRP A 6 20.81 6.28 9.70
CA TRP A 6 20.17 6.88 8.52
C TRP A 6 20.73 8.27 8.21
N VAL A 7 20.94 9.09 9.25
CA VAL A 7 21.54 10.42 9.11
C VAL A 7 22.98 10.33 8.64
N LYS A 8 23.77 9.39 9.19
CA LYS A 8 25.16 9.17 8.73
C LYS A 8 25.19 8.76 7.26
N TRP A 9 24.30 7.86 6.83
CA TRP A 9 24.18 7.45 5.44
C TRP A 9 23.68 8.58 4.52
N LEU A 10 22.60 9.26 4.88
CA LEU A 10 22.12 10.42 4.10
C LEU A 10 23.17 11.53 4.00
N ARG A 11 23.97 11.70 5.06
CA ARG A 11 25.11 12.61 5.04
C ARG A 11 26.19 12.12 4.07
N SER A 12 26.57 10.84 4.07
CA SER A 12 27.55 10.36 3.09
C SER A 12 27.06 10.54 1.66
N VAL A 13 25.78 10.26 1.38
CA VAL A 13 25.18 10.45 0.05
C VAL A 13 25.11 11.94 -0.34
N ALA A 14 24.68 12.83 0.57
CA ALA A 14 24.64 14.26 0.30
C ALA A 14 26.03 14.88 0.06
N PHE A 15 27.02 14.52 0.88
CA PHE A 15 28.38 15.07 0.78
C PHE A 15 29.22 14.43 -0.33
N SER A 16 28.86 13.21 -0.79
CA SER A 16 29.44 12.62 -2.01
C SER A 16 28.94 13.29 -3.30
N GLY A 17 27.92 14.16 -3.21
CA GLY A 17 27.28 14.80 -4.36
C GLY A 17 26.28 13.89 -5.09
N GLU A 18 25.95 12.72 -4.53
CA GLU A 18 24.96 11.80 -5.08
C GLU A 18 23.51 12.24 -4.82
N LEU A 19 23.28 13.09 -3.81
CA LEU A 19 21.97 13.69 -3.53
C LEU A 19 22.00 15.19 -3.81
N GLU A 20 21.60 15.57 -5.03
CA GLU A 20 21.46 16.98 -5.40
C GLU A 20 20.19 17.59 -4.81
N ARG A 21 19.06 16.88 -4.91
CA ARG A 21 17.75 17.36 -4.42
C ARG A 21 16.87 16.26 -3.86
N CYS A 22 16.10 16.60 -2.84
CA CYS A 22 15.11 15.75 -2.20
C CYS A 22 13.76 16.48 -2.18
N SER A 23 12.77 15.91 -2.86
CA SER A 23 11.38 16.41 -2.85
C SER A 23 10.56 15.77 -1.73
N LEU A 24 10.69 14.46 -1.54
CA LEU A 24 9.78 13.67 -0.73
C LEU A 24 10.49 12.46 -0.10
N LEU A 25 10.24 12.19 1.17
CA LEU A 25 10.65 10.97 1.86
C LEU A 25 9.46 10.01 2.04
N ARG A 26 9.68 8.72 1.83
CA ARG A 26 8.68 7.67 2.14
C ARG A 26 9.19 6.77 3.26
N VAL A 27 8.38 6.63 4.30
CA VAL A 27 8.67 5.75 5.46
C VAL A 27 7.42 4.98 5.86
N ASP A 28 7.55 3.90 6.61
CA ASP A 28 6.43 3.16 7.18
C ASP A 28 5.61 4.03 8.16
N ASN A 29 4.35 3.61 8.39
CA ASN A 29 3.42 4.33 9.25
C ASN A 29 3.68 3.96 10.73
N ALA A 30 4.78 4.47 11.27
CA ALA A 30 5.19 4.30 12.67
C ALA A 30 5.47 5.67 13.32
N SER A 31 4.97 5.88 14.54
CA SER A 31 5.13 7.16 15.28
C SER A 31 6.59 7.50 15.58
N SER A 32 7.46 6.49 15.71
CA SER A 32 8.90 6.67 15.88
C SER A 32 9.55 7.42 14.71
N ASN A 33 8.94 7.39 13.52
CA ASN A 33 9.44 8.09 12.34
C ASN A 33 9.17 9.60 12.39
N ASP A 34 8.18 10.07 13.14
CA ASP A 34 7.80 11.50 13.14
C ASP A 34 8.94 12.39 13.65
N LEU A 35 9.68 11.94 14.66
CA LEU A 35 10.86 12.65 15.16
C LEU A 35 12.02 12.57 14.16
N ALA A 36 12.23 11.40 13.55
CA ALA A 36 13.27 11.18 12.56
C ALA A 36 13.07 12.08 11.33
N LEU A 37 11.85 12.12 10.78
CA LEU A 37 11.49 12.94 9.62
C LEU A 37 11.64 14.43 9.91
N ARG A 38 11.24 14.91 11.10
CA ARG A 38 11.47 16.31 11.50
C ARG A 38 12.96 16.66 11.53
N TYR A 39 13.79 15.75 12.07
CA TYR A 39 15.23 15.93 12.08
C TYR A 39 15.82 15.92 10.66
N LEU A 40 15.41 14.97 9.82
CA LEU A 40 15.86 14.84 8.44
C LEU A 40 15.49 16.06 7.60
N LYS A 41 14.24 16.55 7.70
CA LYS A 41 13.80 17.79 7.05
C LYS A 41 14.74 18.95 7.39
N LYS A 42 15.02 19.16 8.68
CA LYS A 42 15.94 20.23 9.13
C LYS A 42 17.33 20.09 8.51
N LYS A 43 17.87 18.87 8.44
CA LYS A 43 19.19 18.61 7.85
C LYS A 43 19.21 18.82 6.34
N LEU A 44 18.26 18.26 5.60
CA LEU A 44 18.16 18.43 4.16
C LEU A 44 18.01 19.90 3.77
N THR A 45 17.19 20.66 4.51
CA THR A 45 17.07 22.11 4.32
C THR A 45 18.38 22.84 4.64
N SER A 46 19.08 22.49 5.72
CA SER A 46 20.39 23.10 6.03
C SER A 46 21.47 22.79 4.99
N TRP A 47 21.31 21.72 4.21
CA TRP A 47 22.20 21.36 3.11
C TRP A 47 21.78 21.98 1.77
N GLY A 48 20.68 22.74 1.72
CA GLY A 48 20.18 23.33 0.48
C GLY A 48 19.60 22.32 -0.52
N THR A 49 19.31 21.10 -0.08
CA THR A 49 18.87 20.00 -0.96
C THR A 49 17.34 19.90 -1.10
N THR A 50 16.56 20.66 -0.34
CA THR A 50 15.09 20.54 -0.37
C THR A 50 14.46 21.33 -1.49
N ILE A 51 13.41 20.75 -2.10
CA ILE A 51 12.55 21.45 -3.06
C ILE A 51 11.45 22.19 -2.28
N LEU A 52 11.14 23.43 -2.68
CA LEU A 52 10.15 24.30 -2.02
C LEU A 52 10.35 24.40 -0.49
N GLY A 53 11.61 24.46 -0.03
CA GLY A 53 11.93 24.54 1.41
C GLY A 53 11.54 23.29 2.22
N GLY A 54 11.20 22.18 1.56
CA GLY A 54 10.77 20.95 2.22
C GLY A 54 9.36 21.02 2.79
N GLU A 55 8.48 21.82 2.20
CA GLU A 55 7.07 21.97 2.58
C GLU A 55 6.30 20.64 2.55
N PHE A 56 6.67 19.73 1.66
CA PHE A 56 6.03 18.42 1.46
C PHE A 56 6.96 17.26 1.84
N PRO A 57 7.42 17.18 3.09
CA PRO A 57 8.63 16.43 3.42
C PRO A 57 8.45 14.92 3.36
N HIS A 58 7.24 14.40 3.55
CA HIS A 58 7.05 12.95 3.61
C HIS A 58 5.65 12.46 3.21
N VAL A 59 5.60 11.21 2.75
CA VAL A 59 4.40 10.40 2.54
C VAL A 59 4.59 9.08 3.29
N ARG A 60 3.56 8.66 4.04
CA ARG A 60 3.57 7.35 4.72
C ARG A 60 3.41 6.23 3.69
N CYS A 61 4.00 5.08 3.95
CA CYS A 61 3.93 3.91 3.07
C CYS A 61 2.49 3.36 2.97
N GLY A 62 1.95 3.35 1.75
CA GLY A 62 0.58 2.92 1.44
C GLY A 62 0.36 1.45 1.76
N ALA A 63 1.30 0.56 1.43
CA ALA A 63 1.24 -0.85 1.82
C ALA A 63 1.09 -1.03 3.34
N HIS A 64 1.83 -0.22 4.12
CA HIS A 64 1.80 -0.28 5.58
C HIS A 64 0.53 0.34 6.18
N ILE A 65 -0.19 1.19 5.44
CA ILE A 65 -1.50 1.71 5.84
C ILE A 65 -2.62 0.75 5.41
N LEU A 66 -2.53 0.20 4.20
CA LEU A 66 -3.48 -0.77 3.66
C LEU A 66 -3.57 -2.01 4.56
N GLY A 67 -2.45 -2.45 5.13
CA GLY A 67 -2.42 -3.59 6.03
C GLY A 67 -3.39 -3.48 7.22
N PRO A 68 -3.29 -2.45 8.06
CA PRO A 68 -4.26 -2.15 9.10
C PRO A 68 -5.71 -2.02 8.61
N ILE A 69 -5.95 -1.46 7.42
CA ILE A 69 -7.30 -1.31 6.85
C ILE A 69 -7.91 -2.68 6.59
N VAL A 70 -7.24 -3.54 5.82
CA VAL A 70 -7.71 -4.90 5.50
C VAL A 70 -7.85 -5.73 6.78
N LYS A 71 -6.90 -5.59 7.72
CA LYS A 71 -6.95 -6.30 9.00
C LYS A 71 -8.18 -5.92 9.83
N ASP A 72 -8.61 -4.65 9.79
CA ASP A 72 -9.80 -4.22 10.53
C ASP A 72 -11.07 -4.81 9.92
N GLY A 73 -11.15 -4.88 8.58
CA GLY A 73 -12.21 -5.59 7.87
C GLY A 73 -12.26 -7.08 8.20
N LEU A 74 -11.11 -7.75 8.25
CA LEU A 74 -11.01 -9.18 8.57
C LEU A 74 -11.50 -9.55 9.98
N LYS A 75 -11.72 -8.58 10.88
CA LYS A 75 -12.29 -8.85 12.19
C LYS A 75 -13.70 -9.43 12.12
N GLU A 76 -14.48 -9.10 11.07
CA GLU A 76 -15.79 -9.72 10.82
C GLU A 76 -15.70 -11.24 10.61
N ALA A 77 -14.61 -11.69 10.00
CA ALA A 77 -14.35 -13.10 9.75
C ALA A 77 -13.41 -13.73 10.80
N HIS A 78 -13.18 -13.09 11.95
CA HIS A 78 -12.16 -13.53 12.91
C HIS A 78 -12.38 -14.97 13.37
N GLY A 79 -13.60 -15.33 13.76
CA GLY A 79 -13.92 -16.70 14.20
C GLY A 79 -13.73 -17.75 13.09
N SER A 80 -14.06 -17.39 11.85
CA SER A 80 -13.86 -18.24 10.66
C SER A 80 -12.39 -18.45 10.33
N ILE A 81 -11.60 -17.37 10.38
CA ILE A 81 -10.15 -17.41 10.16
C ILE A 81 -9.46 -18.19 11.28
N LEU A 82 -9.90 -18.01 12.54
CA LEU A 82 -9.37 -18.72 13.68
C LEU A 82 -9.55 -20.24 13.53
N ARG A 83 -10.71 -20.70 13.05
CA ARG A 83 -10.95 -22.13 12.78
C ARG A 83 -9.95 -22.70 11.78
N ILE A 84 -9.76 -22.01 10.64
CA ILE A 84 -8.80 -22.45 9.61
C ILE A 84 -7.38 -22.43 10.16
N ARG A 85 -7.02 -21.39 10.90
CA ARG A 85 -5.71 -21.27 11.56
C ARG A 85 -5.46 -22.42 12.52
N SER A 86 -6.43 -22.77 13.36
CA SER A 86 -6.33 -23.88 14.32
C SER A 86 -6.16 -25.22 13.61
N ALA A 87 -6.89 -25.45 12.52
CA ALA A 87 -6.73 -26.67 11.70
C ALA A 87 -5.32 -26.78 11.10
N VAL A 88 -4.83 -25.68 10.50
CA VAL A 88 -3.47 -25.62 9.95
C VAL A 88 -2.42 -25.80 11.05
N MET A 89 -2.62 -25.16 12.21
CA MET A 89 -1.73 -25.27 13.36
C MET A 89 -1.66 -26.70 13.88
N TYR A 90 -2.81 -27.40 13.99
CA TYR A 90 -2.85 -28.81 14.39
C TYR A 90 -1.99 -29.66 13.47
N VAL A 91 -2.25 -29.62 12.15
CA VAL A 91 -1.50 -30.42 11.17
C VAL A 91 0.00 -30.12 11.23
N ARG A 92 0.38 -28.85 11.44
CA ARG A 92 1.78 -28.41 11.46
C ARG A 92 2.49 -28.58 12.81
N SER A 93 1.77 -28.87 13.88
CA SER A 93 2.32 -28.91 15.24
C SER A 93 3.29 -30.07 15.49
N SER A 94 3.19 -31.17 14.73
CA SER A 94 4.13 -32.29 14.82
C SER A 94 4.28 -33.06 13.50
N PRO A 95 5.43 -33.75 13.29
CA PRO A 95 5.59 -34.64 12.13
C PRO A 95 4.55 -35.77 12.07
N SER A 96 4.08 -36.26 13.23
CA SER A 96 3.06 -37.32 13.30
C SER A 96 1.69 -36.83 12.84
N ARG A 97 1.26 -35.63 13.25
CA ARG A 97 0.01 -35.01 12.79
C ARG A 97 0.06 -34.69 11.30
N LEU A 98 1.20 -34.21 10.81
CA LEU A 98 1.42 -34.01 9.37
C LEU A 98 1.35 -35.32 8.59
N LYS A 99 1.95 -36.40 9.12
CA LYS A 99 1.87 -37.73 8.51
C LYS A 99 0.42 -38.21 8.43
N ARG A 100 -0.33 -38.13 9.53
CA ARG A 100 -1.75 -38.50 9.58
C ARG A 100 -2.58 -37.71 8.56
N PHE A 101 -2.34 -36.41 8.43
CA PHE A 101 -3.01 -35.58 7.42
C PHE A 101 -2.69 -36.01 5.99
N LYS A 102 -1.45 -36.45 5.71
CA LYS A 102 -1.08 -37.00 4.40
C LYS A 102 -1.80 -38.31 4.10
N GLU A 103 -1.91 -39.20 5.09
CA GLU A 103 -2.71 -40.44 4.97
C GLU A 103 -4.17 -40.12 4.65
N CYS A 104 -4.76 -39.11 5.30
CA CYS A 104 -6.10 -38.60 4.98
C CYS A 104 -6.23 -38.10 3.53
N LEU A 105 -5.22 -37.39 3.01
CA LEU A 105 -5.21 -36.94 1.61
C LEU A 105 -5.11 -38.09 0.61
N GLU A 106 -4.34 -39.12 0.94
CA GLU A 106 -4.20 -40.34 0.13
C GLU A 106 -5.53 -41.11 0.04
N ILE A 107 -6.22 -41.29 1.16
CA ILE A 107 -7.57 -41.91 1.21
C ILE A 107 -8.55 -41.15 0.31
N GLN A 108 -8.49 -39.82 0.34
CA GLN A 108 -9.36 -38.95 -0.45
C GLN A 108 -8.90 -38.76 -1.90
N LYS A 109 -7.80 -39.41 -2.31
CA LYS A 109 -7.19 -39.30 -3.66
C LYS A 109 -6.93 -37.85 -4.07
N VAL A 110 -6.50 -37.01 -3.14
CA VAL A 110 -6.18 -35.60 -3.40
C VAL A 110 -4.71 -35.46 -3.75
N GLU A 111 -4.42 -35.13 -5.00
CA GLU A 111 -3.07 -34.73 -5.43
C GLU A 111 -2.76 -33.32 -4.92
N SER A 112 -2.26 -33.23 -3.67
CA SER A 112 -1.81 -31.96 -3.09
C SER A 112 -0.46 -32.14 -2.44
N LYS A 113 0.43 -31.14 -2.59
CA LYS A 113 1.78 -31.15 -2.01
C LYS A 113 1.81 -31.06 -0.47
N ALA A 114 0.66 -31.12 0.21
CA ALA A 114 0.50 -30.92 1.66
C ALA A 114 1.20 -29.65 2.21
N GLY A 115 1.47 -28.67 1.34
CA GLY A 115 2.22 -27.46 1.64
C GLY A 115 1.35 -26.43 2.36
N LEU A 116 0.92 -26.75 3.57
CA LEU A 116 0.20 -25.81 4.42
C LEU A 116 1.15 -24.75 4.96
N CYS A 117 0.76 -23.48 4.93
CA CYS A 117 1.47 -22.39 5.59
C CYS A 117 0.61 -21.83 6.73
N LEU A 118 1.23 -21.65 7.91
CA LEU A 118 0.58 -20.96 9.02
C LEU A 118 0.75 -19.46 8.81
N ASP A 119 -0.30 -18.69 9.10
CA ASP A 119 -0.21 -17.24 9.01
C ASP A 119 0.56 -16.63 10.18
N VAL A 120 0.94 -15.36 9.98
CA VAL A 120 1.41 -14.47 11.03
C VAL A 120 0.26 -13.52 11.32
N GLU A 121 -0.34 -13.65 12.50
CA GLU A 121 -1.57 -12.92 12.88
C GLU A 121 -1.46 -11.38 12.78
N THR A 122 -0.24 -10.85 12.86
CA THR A 122 0.02 -9.42 12.67
C THR A 122 0.05 -8.97 11.21
N ARG A 123 0.13 -9.89 10.24
CA ARG A 123 0.31 -9.64 8.80
C ARG A 123 -0.81 -10.27 7.98
N TRP A 124 -1.80 -9.47 7.62
CA TRP A 124 -2.97 -9.94 6.87
C TRP A 124 -2.62 -10.67 5.55
N ASN A 125 -1.55 -10.26 4.84
CA ASN A 125 -1.07 -10.96 3.62
C ASN A 125 -0.81 -12.45 3.88
N SER A 126 -0.22 -12.78 5.03
CA SER A 126 0.03 -14.18 5.39
C SER A 126 -1.25 -14.94 5.72
N THR A 127 -2.26 -14.26 6.28
CA THR A 127 -3.59 -14.83 6.48
C THR A 127 -4.23 -15.16 5.13
N PHE A 128 -4.15 -14.25 4.15
CA PHE A 128 -4.62 -14.52 2.80
C PHE A 128 -3.92 -15.73 2.17
N MET A 129 -2.58 -15.81 2.26
CA MET A 129 -1.83 -16.96 1.74
C MET A 129 -2.24 -18.27 2.41
N MET A 130 -2.46 -18.28 3.73
CA MET A 130 -2.96 -19.45 4.47
C MET A 130 -4.33 -19.88 3.94
N LEU A 131 -5.26 -18.94 3.78
CA LEU A 131 -6.60 -19.22 3.24
C LEU A 131 -6.50 -19.87 1.85
N GLN A 132 -5.69 -19.32 0.95
CA GLN A 132 -5.50 -19.85 -0.41
C GLN A 132 -4.96 -21.29 -0.41
N VAL A 133 -3.91 -21.59 0.35
CA VAL A 133 -3.31 -22.94 0.35
C VAL A 133 -4.17 -23.99 1.03
N THR A 134 -5.11 -23.60 1.90
CA THR A 134 -6.02 -24.54 2.59
C THR A 134 -7.16 -25.06 1.71
N VAL A 135 -7.43 -24.43 0.56
CA VAL A 135 -8.50 -24.84 -0.36
C VAL A 135 -8.21 -26.20 -1.01
N SER A 136 -7.00 -26.38 -1.53
CA SER A 136 -6.60 -27.59 -2.25
C SER A 136 -6.74 -28.86 -1.38
N PRO A 137 -6.20 -28.91 -0.15
CA PRO A 137 -6.29 -30.09 0.70
C PRO A 137 -7.54 -30.12 1.59
N LYS A 138 -8.63 -29.40 1.26
CA LYS A 138 -9.83 -29.31 2.12
C LYS A 138 -10.40 -30.68 2.53
N LYS A 139 -10.48 -31.63 1.59
CA LYS A 139 -10.97 -32.99 1.86
C LYS A 139 -10.09 -33.75 2.87
N GLY A 140 -8.81 -33.41 2.96
CA GLY A 140 -7.92 -33.97 3.98
C GLY A 140 -8.29 -33.51 5.38
N PHE A 141 -8.74 -32.26 5.53
CA PHE A 141 -9.26 -31.76 6.81
C PHE A 141 -10.60 -32.41 7.14
N ASP A 142 -11.48 -32.57 6.14
CA ASP A 142 -12.75 -33.28 6.30
C ASP A 142 -12.54 -34.72 6.77
N MET A 143 -11.55 -35.43 6.21
CA MET A 143 -11.22 -36.79 6.63
C MET A 143 -10.57 -36.82 8.02
N LEU A 144 -9.69 -35.87 8.34
CA LEU A 144 -9.05 -35.79 9.65
C LEU A 144 -10.07 -35.60 10.77
N GLU A 145 -11.15 -34.87 10.50
CA GLU A 145 -12.26 -34.73 11.43
C GLU A 145 -13.00 -36.04 11.71
N LEU A 146 -13.16 -36.89 10.70
CA LEU A 146 -13.81 -38.20 10.87
C LEU A 146 -12.93 -39.23 11.57
N GLU A 147 -11.61 -39.04 11.52
CA GLU A 147 -10.60 -40.08 11.78
C GLU A 147 -9.67 -39.80 12.97
N ASP A 148 -9.72 -38.59 13.55
CA ASP A 148 -8.85 -38.17 14.64
C ASP A 148 -9.62 -37.41 15.74
N ASP A 149 -10.06 -38.14 16.76
CA ASP A 149 -10.76 -37.56 17.92
C ASP A 149 -9.97 -36.46 18.62
N LYS A 150 -8.63 -36.51 18.57
CA LYS A 150 -7.78 -35.47 19.18
C LYS A 150 -7.85 -34.17 18.39
N TYR A 151 -7.97 -34.25 17.07
CA TYR A 151 -8.21 -33.08 16.21
C TYR A 151 -9.54 -32.43 16.57
N VAL A 152 -10.62 -33.23 16.64
CA VAL A 152 -11.97 -32.77 17.02
C VAL A 152 -11.97 -32.12 18.40
N ALA A 153 -11.39 -32.77 19.40
CA ALA A 153 -11.36 -32.27 20.77
C ALA A 153 -10.57 -30.97 20.90
N GLU A 154 -9.39 -30.87 20.27
CA GLU A 154 -8.55 -29.67 20.34
C GLU A 154 -9.20 -28.48 19.65
N LEU A 155 -9.76 -28.67 18.45
CA LEU A 155 -10.39 -27.58 17.71
C LEU A 155 -11.73 -27.14 18.33
N THR A 156 -12.52 -28.07 18.86
CA THR A 156 -13.76 -27.73 19.61
C THR A 156 -13.42 -26.86 20.82
N ARG A 157 -12.33 -27.17 21.53
CA ARG A 157 -11.89 -26.37 22.69
C ARG A 157 -11.47 -24.95 22.31
N ILE A 158 -10.91 -24.74 21.11
CA ILE A 158 -10.39 -23.43 20.68
C ILE A 158 -11.47 -22.60 19.98
N CYS A 159 -12.34 -23.23 19.20
CA CYS A 159 -13.21 -22.55 18.25
C CYS A 159 -14.71 -22.82 18.46
N GLU A 160 -15.09 -23.58 19.49
CA GLU A 160 -16.47 -24.00 19.80
C GLU A 160 -17.15 -24.84 18.70
N ALA A 161 -16.45 -25.13 17.60
CA ALA A 161 -16.87 -26.01 16.52
C ALA A 161 -15.66 -26.42 15.66
N VAL A 162 -15.68 -27.66 15.16
CA VAL A 162 -14.64 -28.24 14.28
C VAL A 162 -14.87 -27.79 12.82
N PRO A 163 -13.83 -27.62 12.00
CA PRO A 163 -13.98 -27.16 10.63
C PRO A 163 -14.15 -28.34 9.68
N VAL A 164 -15.40 -28.67 9.35
CA VAL A 164 -15.75 -29.80 8.45
C VAL A 164 -16.22 -29.38 7.07
N ARG A 165 -16.82 -28.20 6.96
CA ARG A 165 -17.57 -27.80 5.75
C ARG A 165 -17.43 -26.34 5.37
N VAL A 166 -16.93 -25.52 6.29
CA VAL A 166 -16.97 -24.06 6.12
C VAL A 166 -15.67 -23.52 5.52
N ILE A 167 -14.56 -24.28 5.48
CA ILE A 167 -13.29 -23.79 4.91
C ILE A 167 -13.50 -23.32 3.47
N GLY A 168 -14.11 -24.17 2.63
CA GLY A 168 -14.39 -23.81 1.24
C GLY A 168 -15.32 -22.59 1.11
N VAL A 169 -16.34 -22.50 1.96
CA VAL A 169 -17.32 -21.40 1.94
C VAL A 169 -16.68 -20.08 2.40
N ILE A 170 -15.92 -20.10 3.51
CA ILE A 170 -15.20 -18.94 4.05
C ILE A 170 -14.19 -18.44 3.03
N VAL A 171 -13.36 -19.33 2.49
CA VAL A 171 -12.35 -18.93 1.52
C VAL A 171 -13.02 -18.40 0.26
N SER A 172 -14.08 -19.04 -0.25
CA SER A 172 -14.82 -18.52 -1.41
C SER A 172 -15.43 -17.14 -1.14
N ALA A 173 -15.99 -16.89 0.04
CA ALA A 173 -16.60 -15.61 0.39
C ALA A 173 -15.57 -14.47 0.47
N LEU A 174 -14.35 -14.77 0.93
CA LEU A 174 -13.30 -13.77 1.15
C LEU A 174 -12.31 -13.63 0.00
N SER A 175 -12.19 -14.63 -0.88
CA SER A 175 -11.09 -14.72 -1.86
C SER A 175 -11.03 -13.52 -2.78
N ASP A 176 -12.14 -13.15 -3.42
CA ASP A 176 -12.14 -12.07 -4.42
C ASP A 176 -11.68 -10.73 -3.81
N ILE A 177 -12.14 -10.44 -2.59
CA ILE A 177 -11.81 -9.20 -1.89
C ILE A 177 -10.35 -9.21 -1.43
N LEU A 178 -9.91 -10.29 -0.79
CA LEU A 178 -8.55 -10.38 -0.28
C LEU A 178 -7.52 -10.45 -1.40
N GLN A 179 -7.84 -11.11 -2.52
CA GLN A 179 -7.01 -11.13 -3.72
C GLN A 179 -6.81 -9.72 -4.27
N TYR A 180 -7.88 -8.94 -4.41
CA TYR A 180 -7.78 -7.54 -4.85
C TYR A 180 -6.83 -6.73 -3.96
N PHE A 181 -6.99 -6.79 -2.65
CA PHE A 181 -6.13 -6.05 -1.74
C PHE A 181 -4.69 -6.58 -1.70
N TYR A 182 -4.50 -7.86 -2.05
CA TYR A 182 -3.19 -8.49 -2.05
C TYR A 182 -2.41 -7.97 -3.25
N ASP A 183 -3.05 -7.96 -4.41
CA ASP A 183 -2.50 -7.40 -5.64
C ASP A 183 -2.22 -5.91 -5.49
N ALA A 184 -3.16 -5.16 -4.90
CA ALA A 184 -2.94 -3.76 -4.51
C ALA A 184 -1.70 -3.55 -3.62
N THR A 185 -1.50 -4.44 -2.65
CA THR A 185 -0.31 -4.38 -1.77
C THR A 185 0.96 -4.69 -2.52
N VAL A 186 0.95 -5.68 -3.41
CA VAL A 186 2.11 -6.02 -4.27
C VAL A 186 2.43 -4.85 -5.21
N ASN A 187 1.42 -4.24 -5.82
CA ASN A 187 1.55 -3.11 -6.74
C ASN A 187 2.13 -1.85 -6.07
N ILE A 188 1.69 -1.53 -4.86
CA ILE A 188 2.20 -0.34 -4.15
C ILE A 188 3.54 -0.57 -3.43
N SER A 189 3.96 -1.83 -3.30
CA SER A 189 5.22 -2.24 -2.65
C SER A 189 6.38 -2.47 -3.62
N GLY A 190 6.17 -2.28 -4.93
CA GLY A 190 7.21 -2.47 -5.94
C GLY A 190 8.44 -1.59 -5.72
N SER A 191 9.62 -2.14 -6.00
CA SER A 191 10.89 -1.40 -6.00
C SER A 191 11.55 -1.33 -7.37
N LYS A 192 11.03 -2.09 -8.35
CA LYS A 192 11.59 -2.24 -9.70
C LYS A 192 10.93 -1.35 -10.75
N TYR A 193 9.95 -0.55 -10.36
CA TYR A 193 9.23 0.37 -11.22
C TYR A 193 8.85 1.64 -10.47
N VAL A 194 8.54 2.69 -11.21
CA VAL A 194 8.13 3.98 -10.65
C VAL A 194 6.71 3.87 -10.13
N ILE A 195 6.52 4.21 -8.85
CA ILE A 195 5.21 4.18 -8.17
C ILE A 195 4.68 5.60 -7.91
N GLY A 196 5.55 6.61 -7.84
CA GLY A 196 5.17 7.95 -7.40
C GLY A 196 3.97 8.53 -8.17
N ASN A 197 3.95 8.34 -9.48
CA ASN A 197 2.91 8.78 -10.41
C ASN A 197 1.60 7.98 -10.33
N THR A 198 1.64 6.70 -9.96
CA THR A 198 0.45 5.85 -9.82
C THR A 198 -0.05 5.73 -8.39
N TYR A 199 0.73 6.20 -7.41
CA TYR A 199 0.44 6.04 -5.99
C TYR A 199 -0.92 6.57 -5.58
N MET A 200 -1.29 7.74 -6.12
CA MET A 200 -2.57 8.38 -5.87
C MET A 200 -3.71 7.55 -6.47
N LYS A 201 -3.58 7.11 -7.74
CA LYS A 201 -4.52 6.19 -8.39
C LYS A 201 -4.82 4.96 -7.55
N GLU A 202 -3.77 4.27 -7.08
CA GLU A 202 -3.92 3.05 -6.28
C GLU A 202 -4.75 3.31 -5.01
N ILE A 203 -4.44 4.36 -4.25
CA ILE A 203 -5.16 4.70 -3.01
C ILE A 203 -6.65 4.92 -3.28
N PHE A 204 -6.99 5.65 -4.33
CA PHE A 204 -8.38 5.93 -4.67
C PHE A 204 -9.12 4.69 -5.17
N GLU A 205 -8.46 3.84 -5.96
CA GLU A 205 -9.03 2.55 -6.37
C GLU A 205 -9.32 1.64 -5.16
N TRP A 206 -8.51 1.69 -4.10
CA TRP A 206 -8.81 0.98 -2.86
C TRP A 206 -10.06 1.55 -2.18
N GLY A 207 -10.16 2.88 -2.10
CA GLY A 207 -11.33 3.56 -1.54
C GLY A 207 -12.61 3.22 -2.30
N TRP A 208 -12.59 3.27 -3.63
CA TRP A 208 -13.73 2.89 -4.46
C TRP A 208 -14.09 1.41 -4.34
N MET A 209 -13.11 0.51 -4.22
CA MET A 209 -13.41 -0.90 -3.96
C MET A 209 -14.12 -1.07 -2.61
N ILE A 210 -13.70 -0.36 -1.57
CA ILE A 210 -14.36 -0.39 -0.25
C ILE A 210 -15.80 0.11 -0.37
N VAL A 211 -16.04 1.23 -1.07
CA VAL A 211 -17.41 1.75 -1.28
C VAL A 211 -18.25 0.79 -2.11
N LYS A 212 -17.68 0.18 -3.16
CA LYS A 212 -18.36 -0.85 -3.97
C LYS A 212 -18.75 -2.07 -3.12
N MET A 213 -17.95 -2.44 -2.13
CA MET A 213 -18.29 -3.55 -1.23
C MET A 213 -19.54 -3.24 -0.39
N GLU A 214 -19.81 -1.98 -0.03
CA GLU A 214 -21.03 -1.59 0.69
C GLU A 214 -22.31 -1.76 -0.15
N THR A 215 -22.19 -1.73 -1.48
CA THR A 215 -23.32 -1.89 -2.39
C THR A 215 -23.63 -3.36 -2.72
N LEU A 216 -22.77 -4.30 -2.32
CA LEU A 216 -22.99 -5.75 -2.55
C LEU A 216 -24.12 -6.26 -1.66
N GLU A 217 -24.90 -7.24 -2.10
CA GLU A 217 -26.00 -7.80 -1.28
C GLU A 217 -25.51 -8.54 -0.02
N ASP A 218 -24.28 -9.06 -0.06
CA ASP A 218 -23.65 -9.83 1.02
C ASP A 218 -23.41 -8.98 2.28
N THR A 219 -24.16 -9.26 3.34
CA THR A 219 -24.10 -8.55 4.62
C THR A 219 -22.73 -8.64 5.30
N HIS A 220 -21.99 -9.74 5.13
CA HIS A 220 -20.64 -9.87 5.67
C HIS A 220 -19.66 -8.96 4.93
N LYS A 221 -19.78 -8.86 3.61
CA LYS A 221 -18.97 -7.94 2.79
C LYS A 221 -19.27 -6.48 3.13
N LYS A 222 -20.54 -6.13 3.36
CA LYS A 222 -20.93 -4.78 3.82
C LYS A 222 -20.29 -4.43 5.16
N SER A 223 -20.41 -5.32 6.16
CA SER A 223 -19.84 -5.06 7.49
C SER A 223 -18.31 -4.97 7.46
N MET A 224 -17.66 -5.81 6.64
CA MET A 224 -16.23 -5.72 6.38
C MET A 224 -15.88 -4.36 5.76
N ALA A 225 -16.65 -3.92 4.77
CA ALA A 225 -16.47 -2.63 4.11
C ALA A 225 -16.58 -1.45 5.08
N GLU A 226 -17.59 -1.43 5.94
CA GLU A 226 -17.80 -0.38 6.95
C GLU A 226 -16.56 -0.21 7.87
N LYS A 227 -16.01 -1.33 8.35
CA LYS A 227 -14.78 -1.32 9.17
C LYS A 227 -13.57 -0.81 8.39
N MET A 228 -13.38 -1.31 7.17
CA MET A 228 -12.28 -0.86 6.29
C MET A 228 -12.40 0.62 5.96
N LYS A 229 -13.62 1.09 5.69
CA LYS A 229 -13.96 2.47 5.35
C LYS A 229 -13.58 3.41 6.47
N SER A 230 -13.99 3.12 7.71
CA SER A 230 -13.61 3.92 8.87
C SER A 230 -12.08 4.09 9.00
N LYS A 231 -11.32 3.01 8.81
CA LYS A 231 -9.85 3.08 8.80
C LYS A 231 -9.29 3.82 7.61
N PHE A 232 -9.85 3.64 6.42
CA PHE A 232 -9.41 4.33 5.20
C PHE A 232 -9.57 5.85 5.34
N TYR A 233 -10.75 6.32 5.76
CA TYR A 233 -11.03 7.74 5.95
C TYR A 233 -10.16 8.38 7.05
N LYS A 234 -9.70 7.62 8.05
CA LYS A 234 -8.72 8.12 9.02
C LYS A 234 -7.42 8.61 8.35
N TYR A 235 -7.00 8.00 7.24
CA TYR A 235 -5.75 8.34 6.55
C TYR A 235 -5.97 9.27 5.36
N TRP A 236 -7.03 9.05 4.56
CA TRP A 236 -7.25 9.76 3.29
C TRP A 236 -8.61 10.48 3.20
N GLY A 237 -9.38 10.47 4.28
CA GLY A 237 -10.69 11.11 4.32
C GLY A 237 -10.64 12.62 4.42
N ASN A 238 -9.56 13.18 4.96
CA ASN A 238 -9.30 14.61 4.94
C ASN A 238 -8.05 14.87 4.09
N PHE A 239 -8.22 15.63 3.01
CA PHE A 239 -7.13 15.95 2.09
C PHE A 239 -6.06 16.85 2.69
N ASP A 240 -6.35 17.61 3.76
CA ASP A 240 -5.34 18.40 4.50
C ASP A 240 -4.28 17.51 5.16
N ASN A 241 -4.62 16.26 5.47
CA ASN A 241 -3.68 15.27 6.00
C ASN A 241 -2.89 14.54 4.90
N THR A 242 -3.20 14.81 3.63
CA THR A 242 -2.57 14.16 2.49
C THR A 242 -1.51 15.06 1.89
N ASN A 243 -0.33 14.50 1.62
CA ASN A 243 0.74 15.25 0.98
C ASN A 243 0.42 15.51 -0.50
N LEU A 244 0.32 16.79 -0.90
CA LEU A 244 -0.02 17.22 -2.26
C LEU A 244 0.88 16.64 -3.35
N MET A 245 2.12 16.24 -3.02
CA MET A 245 3.05 15.69 -4.00
C MET A 245 2.57 14.40 -4.65
N ILE A 246 1.67 13.64 -4.00
CA ILE A 246 1.09 12.44 -4.64
C ILE A 246 0.16 12.81 -5.80
N TYR A 247 -0.55 13.93 -5.69
CA TYR A 247 -1.43 14.44 -6.75
C TYR A 247 -0.61 15.09 -7.85
N VAL A 248 0.37 15.91 -7.48
CA VAL A 248 1.32 16.51 -8.41
C VAL A 248 1.99 15.44 -9.26
N ALA A 249 2.46 14.34 -8.66
CA ALA A 249 3.09 13.25 -9.40
C ALA A 249 2.13 12.59 -10.41
N ALA A 250 0.83 12.51 -10.10
CA ALA A 250 -0.18 12.03 -11.03
C ALA A 250 -0.44 13.04 -12.15
N VAL A 251 -0.52 14.34 -11.86
CA VAL A 251 -0.67 15.38 -12.90
C VAL A 251 0.51 15.38 -13.88
N LEU A 252 1.73 15.15 -13.37
CA LEU A 252 2.93 15.07 -14.19
C LEU A 252 3.00 13.79 -15.04
N ASP A 253 2.14 12.80 -14.80
CA ASP A 253 2.00 11.63 -15.65
C ASP A 253 1.24 11.99 -16.93
N PRO A 254 1.85 11.80 -18.13
CA PRO A 254 1.20 12.12 -19.39
C PRO A 254 -0.14 11.41 -19.62
N ARG A 255 -0.39 10.28 -18.95
CA ARG A 255 -1.61 9.48 -19.09
C ARG A 255 -2.78 10.00 -18.25
N TYR A 256 -2.50 10.77 -17.21
CA TYR A 256 -3.54 11.26 -16.28
C TYR A 256 -3.75 12.76 -16.46
N LYS A 257 -2.70 13.57 -16.36
CA LYS A 257 -2.77 15.03 -16.45
C LYS A 257 -3.69 15.65 -15.39
N MET A 258 -3.88 16.96 -15.45
CA MET A 258 -4.74 17.67 -14.50
C MET A 258 -6.22 17.25 -14.65
N ARG A 259 -6.69 17.03 -15.88
CA ARG A 259 -8.08 16.65 -16.18
C ARG A 259 -8.52 15.40 -15.42
N TRP A 260 -7.74 14.33 -15.48
CA TRP A 260 -8.08 13.08 -14.79
C TRP A 260 -8.02 13.22 -13.26
N VAL A 261 -7.05 13.98 -12.75
CA VAL A 261 -6.92 14.23 -11.30
C VAL A 261 -8.13 15.02 -10.78
N LYS A 262 -8.60 16.03 -11.51
CA LYS A 262 -9.83 16.78 -11.16
C LYS A 262 -11.04 15.86 -11.13
N TRP A 263 -11.27 15.11 -12.21
CA TRP A 263 -12.40 14.17 -12.31
C TRP A 263 -12.45 13.19 -11.14
N MET A 264 -11.29 12.62 -10.77
CA MET A 264 -11.23 11.70 -9.63
C MET A 264 -11.52 12.39 -8.29
N ILE A 265 -10.95 13.58 -8.05
CA ILE A 265 -11.17 14.34 -6.82
C ILE A 265 -12.65 14.70 -6.67
N GLU A 266 -13.27 15.20 -7.73
CA GLU A 266 -14.70 15.57 -7.78
C GLU A 266 -15.61 14.36 -7.60
N GLY A 267 -15.21 13.19 -8.08
CA GLY A 267 -15.94 11.93 -7.86
C GLY A 267 -15.77 11.34 -6.45
N THR A 268 -14.85 11.87 -5.64
CA THR A 268 -14.51 11.28 -4.32
C THR A 268 -14.86 12.19 -3.14
N TYR A 269 -14.67 13.51 -3.28
CA TYR A 269 -14.86 14.47 -2.20
C TYR A 269 -16.08 15.36 -2.44
N PRO A 270 -16.71 15.91 -1.38
CA PRO A 270 -17.76 16.91 -1.50
C PRO A 270 -17.30 18.11 -2.35
N PRO A 271 -18.20 18.78 -3.11
CA PRO A 271 -17.81 19.82 -4.07
C PRO A 271 -16.90 20.93 -3.52
N TYR A 272 -17.18 21.42 -2.31
CA TYR A 272 -16.38 22.46 -1.67
C TYR A 272 -14.96 21.98 -1.33
N GLU A 273 -14.83 20.75 -0.83
CA GLU A 273 -13.55 20.12 -0.52
C GLU A 273 -12.74 19.80 -1.78
N ALA A 274 -13.42 19.27 -2.81
CA ALA A 274 -12.83 18.98 -4.11
C ALA A 274 -12.23 20.26 -4.74
N PHE A 275 -12.99 21.35 -4.75
CA PHE A 275 -12.54 22.64 -5.26
C PHE A 275 -11.28 23.13 -4.54
N GLY A 276 -11.31 23.16 -3.20
CA GLY A 276 -10.17 23.60 -2.40
C GLY A 276 -8.91 22.74 -2.58
N LEU A 277 -9.07 21.42 -2.76
CA LEU A 277 -7.95 20.53 -3.05
C LEU A 277 -7.36 20.79 -4.46
N ILE A 278 -8.21 20.98 -5.47
CA ILE A 278 -7.78 21.28 -6.85
C ILE A 278 -6.99 22.61 -6.91
N GLU A 279 -7.45 23.64 -6.19
CA GLU A 279 -6.71 24.91 -6.08
C GLU A 279 -5.34 24.72 -5.42
N LYS A 280 -5.27 23.97 -4.31
CA LYS A 280 -4.00 23.66 -3.63
C LYS A 280 -3.03 22.91 -4.53
N ILE A 281 -3.50 21.94 -5.31
CA ILE A 281 -2.68 21.19 -6.27
C ILE A 281 -2.14 22.12 -7.36
N THR A 282 -3.01 22.95 -7.94
CA THR A 282 -2.65 23.92 -8.98
C THR A 282 -1.60 24.91 -8.46
N TYR A 283 -1.80 25.44 -7.25
CA TYR A 283 -0.84 26.31 -6.60
C TYR A 283 0.52 25.64 -6.36
N ALA A 284 0.53 24.39 -5.89
CA ALA A 284 1.76 23.62 -5.69
C ALA A 284 2.51 23.36 -7.01
N LEU A 285 1.80 23.04 -8.10
CA LEU A 285 2.37 22.88 -9.44
C LEU A 285 3.02 24.17 -9.94
N ASN A 286 2.32 25.31 -9.84
CA ASN A 286 2.85 26.61 -10.27
C ASN A 286 4.10 26.99 -9.48
N ARG A 287 4.14 26.70 -8.17
CA ARG A 287 5.34 26.94 -7.35
C ARG A 287 6.50 26.03 -7.72
N LEU A 288 6.23 24.75 -8.01
CA LEU A 288 7.26 23.84 -8.50
C LEU A 288 7.81 24.34 -9.83
N LEU A 289 6.96 24.76 -10.76
CA LEU A 289 7.39 25.34 -12.02
C LEU A 289 8.29 26.56 -11.80
N ALA A 290 7.80 27.55 -11.04
CA ALA A 290 8.55 28.78 -10.77
C ALA A 290 9.93 28.47 -10.16
N HIS A 291 10.00 27.51 -9.24
CA HIS A 291 11.25 27.04 -8.67
C HIS A 291 12.17 26.43 -9.74
N TYR A 292 11.68 25.56 -10.62
CA TYR A 292 12.52 24.97 -11.66
C TYR A 292 12.95 25.97 -12.74
N LEU A 293 12.12 26.96 -13.06
CA LEU A 293 12.49 28.04 -13.98
C LEU A 293 13.56 28.95 -13.40
N SER A 294 13.50 29.29 -12.10
CA SER A 294 14.51 30.14 -11.46
C SER A 294 15.91 29.52 -11.52
N LEU A 295 15.98 28.19 -11.48
CA LEU A 295 17.23 27.42 -11.58
C LEU A 295 17.78 27.36 -13.01
N GLN A 296 16.98 27.70 -14.01
CA GLN A 296 17.43 27.83 -15.41
C GLN A 296 17.90 29.25 -15.73
N SER A 297 17.44 30.27 -14.97
CA SER A 297 17.88 31.65 -15.10
C SER A 297 19.18 31.97 -14.34
N GLU A 298 19.59 31.12 -13.40
CA GLU A 298 20.92 31.21 -12.78
C GLU A 298 21.99 30.76 -13.80
N ASP A 299 22.72 31.74 -14.36
CA ASP A 299 23.95 31.55 -15.15
C ASP A 299 24.98 30.74 -14.34
N PRO A 300 25.71 29.74 -14.91
CA PRO A 300 26.54 28.81 -14.14
C PRO A 300 27.91 29.40 -13.74
N SER A 301 27.92 30.66 -13.31
CA SER A 301 29.13 31.41 -12.93
C SER A 301 29.38 31.50 -11.42
N GLY A 302 28.60 30.82 -10.56
CA GLY A 302 28.76 30.91 -9.10
C GLY A 302 28.77 29.58 -8.31
N ILE A 303 29.95 29.22 -7.78
CA ILE A 303 30.21 28.51 -6.50
C ILE A 303 30.19 26.95 -6.45
N PHE A 304 30.04 26.19 -7.55
CA PHE A 304 30.36 24.75 -7.53
C PHE A 304 31.17 24.27 -8.76
N PRO A 305 32.06 23.25 -8.61
CA PRO A 305 32.98 22.88 -9.67
C PRO A 305 32.25 22.33 -10.90
N LYS A 306 32.65 22.83 -12.07
CA LYS A 306 32.13 22.44 -13.39
C LYS A 306 32.17 20.92 -13.57
N LYS A 307 31.01 20.26 -13.74
CA LYS A 307 30.90 18.95 -14.41
C LYS A 307 30.46 19.16 -15.86
N LYS A 308 31.09 18.42 -16.79
CA LYS A 308 30.76 18.39 -18.23
C LYS A 308 29.25 18.20 -18.40
N ARG A 309 28.56 19.26 -18.85
CA ARG A 309 27.13 19.27 -19.12
C ARG A 309 26.93 18.88 -20.59
N CYS A 310 26.08 17.90 -20.85
CA CYS A 310 25.69 17.52 -22.21
C CYS A 310 24.99 18.72 -22.88
N GLU A 311 25.47 19.12 -24.06
CA GLU A 311 25.03 20.28 -24.81
C GLU A 311 23.67 20.00 -25.49
N SER A 312 22.55 20.40 -24.88
CA SER A 312 21.25 20.42 -25.60
C SER A 312 20.20 21.42 -25.08
N ARG A 313 20.57 22.36 -24.20
CA ARG A 313 19.59 23.12 -23.38
C ARG A 313 18.79 24.24 -24.05
N SER A 314 19.10 24.68 -25.28
CA SER A 314 18.29 25.75 -25.90
C SER A 314 16.95 25.25 -26.45
N LYS A 315 16.85 23.97 -26.83
CA LYS A 315 15.61 23.33 -27.30
C LYS A 315 14.65 22.92 -26.18
N ASP A 316 15.07 23.01 -24.91
CA ASP A 316 14.27 22.55 -23.76
C ASP A 316 13.28 23.59 -23.24
N LYS A 317 13.48 24.90 -23.48
CA LYS A 317 12.58 25.96 -22.98
C LYS A 317 11.19 25.91 -23.62
N GLU A 318 11.11 25.89 -24.95
CA GLU A 318 9.84 25.76 -25.68
C GLU A 318 9.17 24.42 -25.41
N LYS A 319 9.97 23.36 -25.23
CA LYS A 319 9.48 22.01 -24.95
C LYS A 319 8.87 21.87 -23.55
N ILE A 320 9.43 22.53 -22.54
CA ILE A 320 8.89 22.54 -21.16
C ILE A 320 7.59 23.36 -21.09
N HIS A 321 7.55 24.55 -21.69
CA HIS A 321 6.31 25.34 -21.75
C HIS A 321 5.20 24.60 -22.51
N SER A 322 5.51 24.04 -23.69
CA SER A 322 4.56 23.24 -24.47
C SER A 322 4.10 21.96 -23.75
N LEU A 323 4.99 21.25 -23.05
CA LEU A 323 4.62 20.08 -22.24
C LEU A 323 3.68 20.44 -21.08
N MET A 324 3.79 21.67 -20.57
CA MET A 324 2.96 22.15 -19.47
C MET A 324 1.60 22.61 -19.93
N ASP A 325 1.50 23.32 -21.04
CA ASP A 325 0.20 23.67 -21.64
C ASP A 325 -0.57 22.37 -21.94
N SER A 326 0.13 21.36 -22.48
CA SER A 326 -0.40 20.00 -22.67
C SER A 326 -0.79 19.27 -21.36
N MET A 327 -0.41 19.75 -20.18
CA MET A 327 -0.86 19.18 -18.89
C MET A 327 -2.20 19.74 -18.42
N PHE A 328 -2.58 20.90 -18.95
CA PHE A 328 -3.85 21.59 -18.64
C PHE A 328 -4.86 21.53 -19.79
N ASP A 329 -4.46 21.08 -20.99
CA ASP A 329 -5.33 20.98 -22.17
C ASP A 329 -6.42 19.89 -22.06
N ASP A 330 -7.63 20.24 -22.50
CA ASP A 330 -8.85 19.41 -22.54
C ASP A 330 -8.93 18.49 -23.79
N ALA A 331 -7.89 17.70 -24.06
CA ALA A 331 -7.96 16.65 -25.10
C ALA A 331 -8.64 15.39 -24.54
#